data_AF-B6BJB4-F1
#
_entry.id   AF-B6BJB4-F1
#
_cell.length_a   1.000
_cell.length_b   1.000
_cell.length_c   1.000
_cell.angle_alpha   90.00
_cell.angle_beta   90.00
_cell.angle_gamma   90.00
#
_symmetry.space_group_name_H-M   'P 1'
#
loop_
_entity.id
_entity.type
_entity.pdbx_description
1 polymer ?
#
loop_
_entity_poly.entity_id
_entity_poly.type
_entity_poly.pdbx_seq_one_letter_code
_entity_poly.pdbx_strand_id
1 'polypeptide(L)'
;MDANAMDAVYNQAILFFALFGTMFIVAFFITRKSANKFEHENPLEIRKAAAKKEKLVSTFLNVSTIKILGKDATLQELTRKLDRGAINTEEYKILEQTLKAS
;
A
#
# COMPACT_ATOMS: atom_id res chain seq x y z
N MET A 1 18.94 41.12 38.39
CA MET A 1 18.51 39.74 38.08
C MET A 1 19.52 38.81 38.73
N ASP A 2 19.05 37.86 39.51
CA ASP A 2 19.88 36.98 40.34
C ASP A 2 20.67 36.01 39.46
N ALA A 3 22.00 36.02 39.55
CA ALA A 3 22.88 35.23 38.68
C ALA A 3 22.59 33.72 38.79
N ASN A 4 22.21 33.28 40.00
CA ASN A 4 21.82 31.91 40.29
C ASN A 4 20.54 31.48 39.57
N ALA A 5 19.63 32.41 39.29
CA ALA A 5 18.40 32.13 38.56
C ALA A 5 18.66 31.95 37.06
N MET A 6 19.64 32.69 36.49
CA MET A 6 20.02 32.52 35.09
C MET A 6 20.75 31.20 34.85
N ASP A 7 21.69 30.80 35.72
CA ASP A 7 22.39 29.51 35.59
C ASP A 7 21.45 28.31 35.70
N ALA A 8 20.45 28.38 36.58
CA ALA A 8 19.43 27.34 36.68
C ALA A 8 18.60 27.19 35.39
N VAL A 9 18.23 28.32 34.77
CA VAL A 9 17.49 28.35 33.49
C VAL A 9 18.35 27.80 32.34
N TYR A 10 19.63 28.18 32.27
CA TYR A 10 20.55 27.66 31.26
C TYR A 10 20.76 26.15 31.39
N ASN A 11 20.96 25.64 32.60
CA ASN A 11 21.10 24.20 32.84
C ASN A 11 19.83 23.43 32.46
N GLN A 12 18.65 23.96 32.78
CA GLN A 12 17.37 23.35 32.36
C GLN A 12 17.19 23.35 30.85
N ALA A 13 17.56 24.44 30.17
CA ALA A 13 17.50 24.51 28.71
C ALA A 13 18.43 23.48 28.06
N ILE A 14 19.67 23.35 28.54
CA ILE A 14 20.64 22.36 28.04
C ILE A 14 20.11 20.93 28.22
N LEU A 15 19.57 20.62 29.40
CA LEU A 15 18.97 19.31 29.68
C LEU A 15 17.76 19.03 28.78
N PHE A 16 16.92 20.04 28.51
CA PHE A 16 15.79 19.91 27.60
C PHE A 16 16.26 19.62 26.17
N PHE A 17 17.25 20.35 25.65
CA PHE A 17 17.80 20.09 24.32
C PHE A 17 18.51 18.74 24.22
N ALA A 18 19.19 18.30 25.28
CA ALA A 18 19.82 16.98 25.34
C ALA A 18 18.78 15.84 25.31
N LEU A 19 17.70 15.97 26.09
CA LEU A 19 16.60 15.00 26.11
C LEU A 19 15.83 15.00 24.79
N PHE A 20 15.55 16.17 24.24
CA PHE A 20 14.84 16.29 22.97
C PHE A 20 15.69 15.76 21.81
N GLY A 21 16.98 16.11 21.77
CA GLY A 21 17.91 15.63 20.75
C GLY A 21 18.09 14.12 20.79
N THR A 22 18.22 13.53 21.98
CA THR A 22 18.34 12.06 22.11
C THR A 22 17.06 11.35 21.69
N MET A 23 15.89 11.84 22.11
CA MET A 23 14.57 11.33 21.65
C MET A 23 14.43 11.43 20.12
N PHE A 24 14.81 12.56 19.52
CA PHE A 24 14.74 12.78 18.08
C PHE A 24 15.64 11.81 17.31
N ILE A 25 16.88 11.62 17.75
CA ILE A 25 17.83 10.70 17.11
C ILE A 25 17.30 9.27 17.17
N VAL A 26 16.86 8.81 18.35
CA VAL A 26 16.31 7.46 18.52
C VAL A 26 15.07 7.24 17.65
N ALA A 27 14.14 8.20 17.66
CA ALA A 27 12.95 8.15 16.80
C ALA A 27 13.33 8.10 15.31
N PHE A 28 14.28 8.92 14.88
CA PHE A 28 14.75 8.95 13.49
C PHE A 28 15.30 7.59 13.04
N PHE A 29 16.14 6.93 13.85
CA PHE A 29 16.68 5.61 13.52
C PHE A 29 15.62 4.52 13.52
N ILE A 30 14.66 4.55 14.46
CA ILE A 30 13.54 3.60 14.48
C ILE A 30 12.65 3.77 13.24
N THR A 31 12.26 5.00 12.92
CA THR A 31 11.43 5.31 11.75
C THR A 31 12.14 4.92 10.45
N ARG A 32 13.43 5.24 10.32
CA ARG A 32 14.22 4.87 9.13
C ARG A 32 14.36 3.36 8.98
N LYS A 33 14.63 2.63 10.07
CA LYS A 33 14.70 1.16 10.06
C LYS A 33 13.35 0.54 9.69
N SER A 34 12.26 1.08 10.22
CA SER A 34 10.91 0.60 9.91
C SER A 34 10.48 0.91 8.48
N ALA A 35 10.82 2.09 7.95
CA ALA A 35 10.53 2.48 6.57
C ALA A 35 11.28 1.58 5.58
N ASN A 36 12.58 1.35 5.82
CA ASN A 36 13.37 0.43 4.99
C ASN A 36 12.81 -1.00 5.02
N LYS A 37 12.37 -1.47 6.19
CA LYS A 37 11.73 -2.80 6.32
C LYS A 37 10.40 -2.86 5.55
N PHE A 38 9.59 -1.80 5.62
CA PHE A 38 8.32 -1.72 4.90
C PHE A 38 8.51 -1.67 3.37
N GLU A 39 9.48 -0.89 2.87
CA GLU A 39 9.81 -0.85 1.44
C GLU A 39 10.34 -2.18 0.92
N HIS A 40 11.09 -2.91 1.75
CA HIS A 40 11.61 -4.23 1.40
C HIS A 40 10.53 -5.32 1.39
N GLU A 41 9.59 -5.28 2.33
CA GLU A 41 8.48 -6.23 2.42
C GLU A 41 7.34 -5.92 1.42
N ASN A 42 7.17 -4.66 1.03
CA ASN A 42 6.13 -4.21 0.10
C ASN A 42 6.73 -3.38 -1.05
N PRO A 43 7.57 -3.99 -1.91
CA PRO A 43 8.16 -3.28 -3.03
C PRO A 43 7.07 -2.66 -3.90
N LEU A 44 7.32 -1.43 -4.36
CA LEU A 44 6.36 -0.61 -5.11
C LEU A 44 5.77 -1.34 -6.32
N GLU A 45 6.52 -2.27 -6.91
CA GLU A 45 6.06 -3.10 -8.03
C GLU A 45 4.93 -4.06 -7.65
N ILE A 46 4.99 -4.69 -6.47
CA ILE A 46 3.91 -5.57 -5.99
C ILE A 46 2.66 -4.75 -5.71
N ARG A 47 2.80 -3.54 -5.13
CA ARG A 47 1.68 -2.63 -4.88
C ARG A 47 1.03 -2.15 -6.19
N LYS A 48 1.84 -1.81 -7.20
CA LYS A 48 1.37 -1.44 -8.53
C LYS A 48 0.69 -2.61 -9.25
N ALA A 49 1.24 -3.82 -9.15
CA ALA A 49 0.66 -5.02 -9.73
C ALA A 49 -0.69 -5.37 -9.07
N ALA A 50 -0.77 -5.26 -7.73
CA ALA A 50 -2.02 -5.46 -6.98
C ALA A 50 -3.08 -4.43 -7.37
N ALA A 51 -2.74 -3.14 -7.44
CA ALA A 51 -3.65 -2.08 -7.87
C ALA A 51 -4.13 -2.28 -9.33
N LYS A 52 -3.23 -2.73 -10.22
CA LYS A 52 -3.60 -3.06 -11.61
C LYS A 52 -4.57 -4.24 -11.66
N LYS A 53 -4.31 -5.30 -10.89
CA LYS A 53 -5.19 -6.47 -10.78
C LYS A 53 -6.57 -6.08 -10.23
N GLU A 54 -6.62 -5.28 -9.17
CA GLU A 54 -7.87 -4.83 -8.56
C GLU A 54 -8.68 -3.94 -9.52
N LYS A 55 -8.02 -3.05 -10.25
CA LYS A 55 -8.67 -2.24 -11.30
C LYS A 55 -9.23 -3.12 -12.43
N LEU A 56 -8.47 -4.13 -12.86
CA LEU A 56 -8.90 -5.05 -13.90
C LEU A 56 -10.14 -5.85 -13.46
N VAL A 57 -10.10 -6.41 -12.24
CA VAL A 57 -11.22 -7.18 -11.66
C VAL A 57 -12.44 -6.28 -11.48
N SER A 58 -12.32 -5.10 -10.89
CA SER A 58 -13.47 -4.20 -10.73
C SER A 58 -14.08 -3.73 -12.06
N THR A 59 -13.27 -3.58 -13.12
CA THR A 59 -13.74 -3.16 -14.44
C THR A 59 -14.49 -4.28 -15.17
N PHE A 60 -14.00 -5.52 -15.09
CA PHE A 60 -14.50 -6.63 -15.91
C PHE A 60 -15.33 -7.66 -15.16
N LEU A 61 -15.16 -7.74 -13.84
CA LEU A 61 -15.81 -8.69 -12.92
C LEU A 61 -16.59 -7.91 -11.86
N ASN A 62 -17.71 -7.33 -12.29
CA ASN A 62 -18.65 -6.72 -11.36
C ASN A 62 -19.46 -7.82 -10.64
N VAL A 63 -19.40 -7.84 -9.31
CA VAL A 63 -20.10 -8.82 -8.45
C VAL A 63 -21.59 -8.89 -8.77
N SER A 64 -22.22 -7.76 -9.06
CA SER A 64 -23.64 -7.71 -9.43
C SER A 64 -23.90 -8.40 -10.76
N THR A 65 -23.05 -8.15 -11.76
CA THR A 65 -23.12 -8.80 -13.07
C THR A 65 -22.92 -10.30 -12.96
N ILE A 66 -21.95 -10.76 -12.15
CA ILE A 66 -21.71 -12.19 -11.90
C ILE A 66 -22.92 -12.85 -11.22
N LYS A 67 -23.56 -12.17 -10.27
CA LYS A 67 -24.79 -12.68 -9.61
C LYS A 67 -25.97 -12.79 -10.56
N ILE A 68 -26.07 -11.89 -11.54
CA ILE A 68 -27.18 -11.85 -12.51
C ILE A 68 -26.97 -12.83 -13.66
N LEU A 69 -25.79 -12.84 -14.27
CA LEU A 69 -25.46 -13.69 -15.44
C LEU A 69 -24.98 -15.09 -15.05
N GLY A 70 -24.45 -15.25 -13.84
CA GLY A 70 -23.75 -16.46 -13.44
C GLY A 70 -22.28 -16.49 -13.92
N LYS A 71 -21.49 -17.36 -13.28
CA LYS A 71 -20.05 -17.48 -13.53
C LYS A 71 -19.76 -17.91 -14.97
N ASP A 72 -20.52 -18.87 -15.51
CA ASP A 72 -20.27 -19.43 -16.84
C ASP A 72 -20.52 -18.42 -17.97
N ALA A 73 -21.61 -17.65 -17.88
CA ALA A 73 -21.92 -16.62 -18.86
C ALA A 73 -20.92 -15.45 -18.79
N THR A 74 -20.46 -15.10 -17.58
CA THR A 74 -19.41 -14.08 -17.39
C THR A 74 -18.09 -14.55 -18.00
N LEU A 75 -17.75 -15.84 -17.86
CA LEU A 75 -16.55 -16.41 -18.45
C LEU A 75 -16.60 -16.38 -19.99
N GLN A 76 -17.76 -16.71 -20.59
CA GLN A 76 -17.96 -16.57 -22.03
C GLN A 76 -17.83 -15.12 -22.51
N GLU A 77 -18.32 -14.15 -21.72
CA GLU A 77 -18.14 -12.73 -22.05
C GLU A 77 -16.66 -12.32 -22.00
N LEU A 78 -15.90 -12.81 -21.02
CA LEU A 78 -14.46 -12.59 -20.96
C LEU A 78 -13.73 -13.21 -22.16
N THR A 79 -14.11 -14.42 -22.59
CA THR A 79 -13.54 -15.04 -23.79
C THR A 79 -13.80 -14.19 -25.03
N ARG A 80 -15.04 -13.68 -25.20
CA ARG A 80 -15.35 -12.75 -26.30
C ARG A 80 -14.55 -11.45 -26.23
N LYS A 81 -14.27 -10.94 -25.03
CA LYS A 81 -13.42 -9.74 -24.85
C LYS A 81 -11.97 -10.02 -25.23
N LEU A 82 -11.45 -11.22 -24.95
CA LEU A 82 -10.14 -11.68 -25.39
C LEU A 82 -10.09 -11.77 -26.93
N ASP A 83 -11.08 -12.42 -27.55
CA ASP A 83 -11.15 -12.59 -29.00
C ASP A 83 -11.25 -11.25 -29.75
N ARG A 84 -11.89 -10.26 -29.15
CA ARG A 84 -12.01 -8.89 -29.68
C ARG A 84 -10.78 -8.01 -29.40
N GLY A 85 -9.78 -8.52 -28.68
CA GLY A 85 -8.59 -7.77 -28.28
C GLY A 85 -8.86 -6.67 -27.23
N ALA A 86 -10.01 -6.70 -26.55
CA ALA A 86 -10.33 -5.75 -25.48
C ALA A 86 -9.57 -6.03 -24.18
N ILE A 87 -9.11 -7.27 -24.00
CA ILE A 87 -8.21 -7.71 -22.94
C ILE A 87 -7.13 -8.61 -23.53
N ASN A 88 -5.94 -8.64 -22.93
CA ASN A 88 -4.88 -9.56 -23.37
C ASN A 88 -4.95 -10.93 -22.66
N THR A 89 -4.13 -11.88 -23.10
CA THR A 89 -4.12 -13.25 -22.57
C THR A 89 -3.76 -13.33 -21.08
N GLU A 90 -2.88 -12.44 -20.58
CA GLU A 90 -2.51 -12.42 -19.17
C GLU A 90 -3.63 -11.86 -18.29
N GLU A 91 -4.27 -10.79 -18.73
CA GLU A 91 -5.44 -10.18 -18.10
C GLU A 91 -6.61 -11.17 -18.05
N TYR A 92 -6.85 -11.91 -19.14
CA TYR A 92 -7.84 -12.97 -19.16
C TYR A 92 -7.56 -14.05 -18.10
N LYS A 93 -6.32 -14.55 -18.00
CA LYS A 93 -5.95 -15.55 -16.98
C LYS A 93 -6.20 -15.05 -15.55
N ILE A 94 -5.86 -13.78 -15.28
CA ILE A 94 -6.09 -13.17 -13.96
C ILE A 94 -7.60 -13.10 -13.66
N LEU A 95 -8.40 -12.68 -14.63
CA LEU A 95 -9.85 -12.57 -14.48
C LEU A 95 -10.51 -13.93 -14.33
N GLU A 96 -10.11 -14.92 -15.13
CA GLU A 96 -10.59 -16.31 -15.01
C GLU A 96 -10.29 -16.91 -13.64
N GLN A 97 -9.04 -16.78 -13.16
CA GLN A 97 -8.65 -17.26 -11.84
C GLN A 97 -9.44 -16.57 -10.73
N THR A 98 -9.65 -15.26 -10.85
CA THR A 98 -10.41 -14.49 -9.85
C THR A 98 -11.88 -14.90 -9.84
N LEU A 99 -12.49 -15.14 -11.00
CA LEU A 99 -13.88 -15.56 -11.12
C LEU A 99 -14.11 -16.99 -10.58
N LYS A 100 -13.13 -17.89 -10.75
CA LYS A 100 -13.18 -19.26 -10.22
C LYS A 100 -12.94 -19.33 -8.70
N ALA A 101 -12.21 -18.38 -8.14
CA ALA A 101 -11.92 -18.31 -6.70
C ALA A 101 -13.02 -17.60 -5.88
N SER A 102 -13.77 -16.69 -6.50
CA SER A 102 -15.05 -16.17 -5.97
C SER A 102 -16.14 -17.24 -6.10
#